data_AF-A0A497RQE3-F1
#
_entry.id   AF-A0A497RQE3-F1
#
_cell.length_a   1.000
_cell.length_b   1.000
_cell.length_c   1.000
_cell.angle_alpha   90.00
_cell.angle_beta   90.00
_cell.angle_gamma   90.00
#
_symmetry.space_group_name_H-M   'P 1'
#
loop_
_entity.id
_entity.type
_entity.pdbx_description
1 polymer ?
#
loop_
_entity_poly.entity_id
_entity_poly.type
_entity_poly.pdbx_seq_one_letter_code
_entity_poly.pdbx_strand_id
1 'polypeptide(L)'
;MRAEELMKRHLGRPSKLELKNEDGTTDILEIKPLPWELFPEFWSVFGDLFEVTEAGAEMKNLSRLLDKDAIKTISFLLLETLKRSYPDVDEELLKKFITANYFDLTAKLMEVNLPVSATDDTRIKKKLRELKEKSRRRKT
;
A
#
# COMPACT_ATOMS: atom_id res chain seq x y z
N MET A 1 22.45 15.26 -14.70
CA MET A 1 21.71 14.32 -13.80
C MET A 1 21.21 15.09 -12.59
N ARG A 2 19.94 15.56 -12.54
CA ARG A 2 19.58 16.57 -11.52
C ARG A 2 18.20 16.53 -10.85
N ALA A 3 17.15 15.99 -11.45
CA ALA A 3 15.83 15.92 -10.78
C ALA A 3 15.09 14.64 -11.13
N GLU A 4 15.09 14.24 -12.40
CA GLU A 4 14.38 13.05 -12.87
C GLU A 4 14.89 11.75 -12.24
N GLU A 5 16.21 11.55 -12.12
CA GLU A 5 16.76 10.38 -11.42
C GLU A 5 16.46 10.38 -9.92
N LEU A 6 16.37 11.56 -9.30
CA LEU A 6 15.97 11.68 -7.90
C LEU A 6 14.50 11.32 -7.75
N MET A 7 13.63 11.85 -8.62
CA MET A 7 12.21 11.49 -8.65
C MET A 7 12.03 10.00 -8.89
N LYS A 8 12.70 9.39 -9.88
CA LYS A 8 12.68 7.95 -10.16
C LYS A 8 13.08 7.08 -8.98
N ARG A 9 14.00 7.54 -8.11
CA ARG A 9 14.36 6.83 -6.86
C ARG A 9 13.26 6.86 -5.80
N HIS A 10 12.32 7.79 -5.91
CA HIS A 10 11.22 8.04 -4.97
C HIS A 10 9.83 7.75 -5.56
N LEU A 11 9.71 7.49 -6.87
CA LEU A 11 8.53 6.88 -7.46
C LEU A 11 8.35 5.51 -6.80
N GLY A 12 7.17 5.24 -6.25
CA GLY A 12 6.85 3.98 -5.58
C GLY A 12 7.37 2.81 -6.39
N ARG A 13 8.21 1.98 -5.76
CA ARG A 13 8.74 0.79 -6.43
C ARG A 13 7.64 -0.27 -6.46
N PRO A 14 7.55 -1.09 -7.52
CA PRO A 14 6.70 -2.26 -7.48
C PRO A 14 7.01 -3.08 -6.22
N SER A 15 5.98 -3.51 -5.50
CA SER A 15 6.16 -4.44 -4.38
C SER A 15 5.95 -5.88 -4.87
N LYS A 16 6.73 -6.80 -4.30
CA LYS A 16 6.67 -8.22 -4.64
C LYS A 16 5.68 -8.92 -3.72
N LEU A 17 4.70 -9.59 -4.30
CA LEU A 17 3.80 -10.50 -3.61
C LEU A 17 4.27 -11.93 -3.86
N GLU A 18 4.56 -12.65 -2.79
CA GLU A 18 4.91 -14.07 -2.85
C GLU A 18 3.65 -14.88 -2.55
N LEU A 19 3.20 -15.69 -3.51
CA LEU A 19 2.07 -16.59 -3.35
C LEU A 19 2.57 -18.03 -3.28
N LYS A 20 2.12 -18.76 -2.27
CA LYS A 20 2.42 -20.19 -2.13
C LYS A 20 1.37 -21.01 -2.86
N ASN A 21 1.83 -21.88 -3.74
CA ASN A 21 0.98 -22.81 -4.48
C ASN A 21 0.73 -24.09 -3.67
N GLU A 22 -0.29 -24.84 -4.07
CA GLU A 22 -0.66 -26.12 -3.43
C GLU A 22 0.44 -27.19 -3.57
N ASP A 23 1.27 -27.10 -4.61
CA ASP A 23 2.41 -27.98 -4.85
C ASP A 23 3.67 -27.60 -4.04
N GLY A 24 3.56 -26.57 -3.19
CA GLY A 24 4.65 -26.06 -2.36
C GLY A 24 5.62 -25.12 -3.08
N THR A 25 5.38 -24.79 -4.35
CA THR A 25 6.14 -23.76 -5.08
C THR A 25 5.71 -22.36 -4.64
N THR A 26 6.51 -21.35 -5.00
CA THR A 26 6.21 -19.94 -4.71
C THR A 26 6.32 -19.12 -5.97
N ASP A 27 5.23 -18.46 -6.33
CA ASP A 27 5.18 -17.50 -7.42
C ASP A 27 5.39 -16.09 -6.89
N ILE A 28 6.16 -15.29 -7.63
CA ILE A 28 6.45 -13.90 -7.29
C ILE A 28 5.76 -13.00 -8.31
N LEU A 29 4.83 -12.19 -7.82
CA LEU A 29 4.11 -11.20 -8.60
C LEU A 29 4.61 -9.80 -8.24
N GLU A 30 4.89 -8.99 -9.25
CA GLU A 30 5.18 -7.57 -9.07
C GLU A 30 3.89 -6.75 -9.17
N ILE A 31 3.61 -5.96 -8.13
CA ILE A 31 2.45 -5.09 -8.06
C ILE A 31 2.92 -3.64 -8.14
N LYS A 32 2.48 -2.91 -9.16
CA LYS A 32 2.80 -1.49 -9.35
C LYS A 32 1.94 -0.61 -8.42
N PRO A 33 2.42 0.59 -8.06
CA PRO A 33 1.58 1.56 -7.35
C PRO A 33 0.41 2.05 -8.21
N LEU A 34 -0.63 2.52 -7.53
CA LEU A 34 -1.77 3.19 -8.12
C LEU A 34 -1.35 4.44 -8.89
N PRO A 35 -2.05 4.78 -9.99
CA PRO A 35 -1.93 6.09 -10.60
C PRO A 35 -2.51 7.16 -9.65
N TRP A 36 -2.03 8.40 -9.79
CA TRP A 36 -2.38 9.50 -8.87
C TRP A 36 -3.89 9.76 -8.82
N GLU A 37 -4.57 9.55 -9.94
CA GLU A 37 -5.99 9.75 -10.14
C GLU A 37 -6.85 8.87 -9.22
N LEU A 38 -6.31 7.73 -8.73
CA LEU A 38 -7.02 6.77 -7.87
C LEU A 38 -6.67 6.91 -6.38
N PHE A 39 -5.84 7.89 -6.02
CA PHE A 39 -5.51 8.15 -4.61
C PHE A 39 -6.71 8.64 -3.79
N PRO A 40 -7.66 9.45 -4.29
CA PRO A 40 -8.85 9.84 -3.52
C PRO A 40 -9.68 8.63 -3.07
N GLU A 41 -9.89 7.65 -3.94
CA GLU A 41 -10.59 6.40 -3.67
C GLU A 41 -9.81 5.51 -2.71
N PHE A 42 -8.48 5.47 -2.86
CA PHE A 42 -7.61 4.79 -1.89
C PHE A 42 -7.76 5.41 -0.49
N TRP A 43 -7.69 6.75 -0.37
CA TRP A 43 -7.78 7.44 0.91
C TRP A 43 -9.18 7.38 1.53
N SER A 44 -10.25 7.30 0.75
CA SER A 44 -11.62 7.19 1.29
C SER A 44 -11.86 5.88 2.04
N VAL A 45 -11.13 4.83 1.66
CA VAL A 45 -11.20 3.50 2.29
C VAL A 45 -10.15 3.35 3.38
N PHE A 46 -8.90 3.69 3.08
CA PHE A 46 -7.78 3.38 3.96
C PHE A 46 -7.38 4.53 4.89
N GLY A 47 -7.86 5.76 4.66
CA GLY A 47 -7.46 6.95 5.44
C GLY A 47 -7.67 6.80 6.94
N ASP A 48 -8.80 6.23 7.33
CA ASP A 48 -9.18 6.09 8.73
C ASP A 48 -8.39 4.97 9.46
N LEU A 49 -7.72 4.08 8.73
CA LEU A 49 -6.81 3.10 9.33
C LEU A 49 -5.52 3.75 9.84
N PHE A 50 -5.16 4.94 9.34
CA PHE A 50 -3.92 5.63 9.74
C PHE A 50 -4.08 6.56 10.93
N GLU A 51 -5.30 6.90 11.33
CA GLU A 51 -5.54 7.72 12.53
C GLU A 51 -5.34 6.93 13.84
N VAL A 52 -5.15 5.62 13.76
CA VAL A 52 -5.19 4.71 14.91
C VAL A 52 -3.81 4.14 15.23
N THR A 53 -3.13 4.77 16.19
CA THR A 53 -1.96 4.20 16.88
C THR A 53 -2.28 3.75 18.31
N GLU A 54 -3.57 3.64 18.69
CA GLU A 54 -3.99 3.16 20.02
C GLU A 54 -4.87 1.91 19.92
N ALA A 55 -4.51 0.89 20.71
CA ALA A 55 -4.94 -0.52 20.64
C ALA A 55 -6.44 -0.83 20.86
N GLY A 56 -7.33 0.16 20.77
CA GLY A 56 -8.78 0.01 20.92
C GLY A 56 -9.60 0.20 19.63
N ALA A 57 -9.01 0.72 18.56
CA ALA A 57 -9.72 1.05 17.31
C ALA A 57 -9.45 0.07 16.14
N GLU A 58 -8.69 -0.99 16.36
CA GLU A 58 -8.40 -2.01 15.34
C GLU A 58 -9.67 -2.75 14.85
N MET A 59 -10.59 -3.12 15.75
CA MET A 59 -11.77 -3.91 15.38
C MET A 59 -12.85 -3.11 14.61
N LYS A 60 -13.08 -1.85 14.98
CA LYS A 60 -14.07 -0.97 14.30
C LYS A 60 -13.64 -0.65 12.88
N ASN A 61 -12.35 -0.44 12.65
CA ASN A 61 -11.85 -0.08 11.33
C ASN A 61 -11.77 -1.28 10.37
N LEU A 62 -11.50 -2.48 10.89
CA LEU A 62 -11.64 -3.72 10.13
C LEU A 62 -13.08 -3.95 9.65
N SER A 63 -14.08 -3.66 10.49
CA SER A 63 -15.49 -3.81 10.11
C SER A 63 -15.90 -2.92 8.93
N ARG A 64 -15.25 -1.75 8.77
CA ARG A 64 -15.48 -0.86 7.64
C ARG A 64 -14.84 -1.36 6.34
N LEU A 65 -13.70 -2.07 6.42
CA LEU A 65 -13.12 -2.75 5.26
C LEU A 65 -13.99 -3.90 4.76
N LEU A 66 -14.92 -4.38 5.58
CA LEU A 66 -15.92 -5.38 5.24
C LEU A 66 -17.26 -4.75 4.82
N ASP A 67 -17.38 -3.42 4.79
CA ASP A 67 -18.55 -2.75 4.24
C ASP A 67 -18.63 -2.98 2.73
N LYS A 68 -19.85 -3.09 2.21
CA LYS A 68 -20.09 -3.41 0.79
C LYS A 68 -19.47 -2.36 -0.14
N ASP A 69 -19.52 -1.07 0.22
CA ASP A 69 -19.00 -0.03 -0.64
C ASP A 69 -17.48 0.10 -0.52
N ALA A 70 -16.92 -0.19 0.67
CA ALA A 70 -15.48 -0.37 0.83
C ALA A 70 -14.96 -1.55 -0.01
N ILE A 71 -15.61 -2.72 0.05
CA ILE A 71 -15.22 -3.90 -0.73
C ILE A 71 -15.25 -3.62 -2.24
N LYS A 72 -16.28 -2.93 -2.74
CA LYS A 72 -16.34 -2.52 -4.15
C LYS A 72 -15.18 -1.61 -4.53
N THR A 73 -14.88 -0.63 -3.67
CA THR A 73 -13.82 0.34 -3.92
C THR A 73 -12.45 -0.34 -3.91
N ILE A 74 -12.18 -1.22 -2.93
CA ILE A 74 -10.95 -2.02 -2.87
C ILE A 74 -10.85 -2.91 -4.11
N SER A 75 -11.92 -3.61 -4.47
CA SER A 75 -11.94 -4.49 -5.66
C SER A 75 -11.63 -3.72 -6.94
N PHE A 76 -12.18 -2.51 -7.09
CA PHE A 76 -11.89 -1.61 -8.21
C PHE A 76 -10.40 -1.20 -8.21
N LEU A 77 -9.87 -0.76 -7.08
CA LEU A 77 -8.46 -0.36 -6.95
C LEU A 77 -7.50 -1.52 -7.24
N LEU A 78 -7.83 -2.73 -6.78
CA LEU A 78 -7.07 -3.94 -7.06
C LEU A 78 -7.07 -4.27 -8.56
N LEU A 79 -8.23 -4.18 -9.21
CA LEU A 79 -8.34 -4.45 -10.64
C LEU A 79 -7.53 -3.46 -11.47
N GLU A 80 -7.64 -2.16 -11.20
CA GLU A 80 -6.87 -1.13 -11.90
C GLU A 80 -5.35 -1.31 -11.68
N THR A 81 -4.96 -1.67 -10.46
CA THR A 81 -3.57 -1.97 -10.13
C THR A 81 -3.03 -3.17 -10.91
N LEU A 82 -3.80 -4.26 -10.98
CA LEU A 82 -3.41 -5.47 -11.69
C LEU A 82 -3.40 -5.27 -13.20
N LYS A 83 -4.39 -4.57 -13.78
CA LYS A 83 -4.39 -4.20 -15.20
C LYS A 83 -3.14 -3.42 -15.60
N ARG A 84 -2.69 -2.50 -14.74
CA ARG A 84 -1.45 -1.74 -14.98
C ARG A 84 -0.19 -2.60 -14.85
N SER A 85 -0.23 -3.58 -13.96
CA SER A 85 0.90 -4.49 -13.71
C SER A 85 1.01 -5.54 -14.82
N TYR A 86 -0.13 -6.03 -15.33
CA TYR A 86 -0.27 -7.12 -16.29
C TYR A 86 -1.31 -6.78 -17.40
N PRO A 87 -0.98 -5.86 -18.32
CA PRO A 87 -1.93 -5.34 -19.31
C PRO A 87 -2.41 -6.39 -20.34
N ASP A 88 -1.62 -7.45 -20.54
CA ASP A 88 -1.92 -8.50 -21.52
C ASP A 88 -2.75 -9.65 -20.92
N VAL A 89 -3.09 -9.59 -19.63
CA VAL A 89 -3.89 -10.62 -18.94
C VAL A 89 -5.38 -10.29 -19.05
N ASP A 90 -6.17 -11.33 -19.34
CA ASP A 90 -7.62 -11.23 -19.43
C ASP A 90 -8.27 -10.70 -18.13
N GLU A 91 -9.23 -9.79 -18.27
CA GLU A 91 -9.85 -9.11 -17.12
C GLU A 91 -10.64 -10.08 -16.23
N GLU A 92 -11.33 -11.07 -16.80
CA GLU A 92 -12.07 -12.05 -16.01
C GLU A 92 -11.13 -12.96 -15.22
N LEU A 93 -9.95 -13.29 -15.78
CA LEU A 93 -8.90 -13.97 -15.03
C LEU A 93 -8.39 -13.11 -13.87
N LEU A 94 -8.16 -11.81 -14.07
CA LEU A 94 -7.75 -10.89 -13.00
C LEU A 94 -8.81 -10.82 -11.88
N LYS A 95 -10.10 -10.76 -12.22
CA LYS A 95 -11.20 -10.75 -11.21
C LYS A 95 -11.24 -12.04 -10.38
N LYS A 96 -11.05 -13.19 -11.02
CA LYS A 96 -10.97 -14.49 -10.32
C LYS A 96 -9.75 -14.52 -9.39
N PHE A 97 -8.61 -14.04 -9.89
CA PHE A 97 -7.38 -13.95 -9.13
C PHE A 97 -7.51 -13.03 -7.91
N ILE A 98 -8.18 -11.87 -8.05
CA ILE A 98 -8.51 -10.96 -6.94
C ILE A 98 -9.35 -11.68 -5.90
N THR A 99 -10.38 -12.41 -6.33
CA THR A 99 -11.28 -13.11 -5.41
C THR A 99 -10.54 -14.18 -4.60
N ALA A 100 -9.64 -14.91 -5.25
CA ALA A 100 -8.85 -15.96 -4.60
C ALA A 100 -7.80 -15.41 -3.61
N ASN A 101 -7.26 -14.22 -3.86
CA ASN A 101 -6.14 -13.65 -3.10
C ASN A 101 -6.50 -12.29 -2.45
N TYR A 102 -7.78 -12.06 -2.16
CA TYR A 102 -8.31 -10.73 -1.86
C TYR A 102 -7.58 -10.02 -0.72
N PHE A 103 -7.34 -10.71 0.40
CA PHE A 103 -6.71 -10.12 1.57
C PHE A 103 -5.22 -9.84 1.36
N ASP A 104 -4.48 -10.77 0.76
CA ASP A 104 -3.05 -10.59 0.45
C ASP A 104 -2.83 -9.45 -0.53
N LEU A 105 -3.68 -9.36 -1.55
CA LEU A 105 -3.67 -8.28 -2.52
C LEU A 105 -4.04 -6.94 -1.88
N THR A 106 -5.01 -6.90 -0.97
CA THR A 106 -5.40 -5.69 -0.24
C THR A 106 -4.24 -5.20 0.64
N ALA A 107 -3.58 -6.09 1.38
CA ALA A 107 -2.41 -5.76 2.18
C ALA A 107 -1.27 -5.23 1.30
N LYS A 108 -1.03 -5.86 0.15
CA LYS A 108 -0.01 -5.43 -0.82
C LYS A 108 -0.35 -4.09 -1.47
N LEU A 109 -1.62 -3.83 -1.76
CA LEU A 109 -2.11 -2.54 -2.27
C LEU A 109 -1.83 -1.42 -1.27
N MET A 110 -2.03 -1.65 0.03
CA MET A 110 -1.62 -0.71 1.07
C MET A 110 -0.11 -0.52 1.06
N GLU A 111 0.68 -1.59 1.11
CA GLU A 111 2.13 -1.53 1.19
C GLU A 111 2.78 -0.73 0.04
N VAL A 112 2.31 -0.93 -1.20
CA VAL A 112 2.92 -0.30 -2.38
C VAL A 112 2.55 1.18 -2.53
N ASN A 113 1.41 1.60 -1.98
CA ASN A 113 0.89 2.97 -2.11
C ASN A 113 1.18 3.85 -0.90
N LEU A 114 1.56 3.25 0.23
CA LEU A 114 1.92 3.99 1.43
C LEU A 114 3.40 4.37 1.42
N PRO A 115 3.73 5.57 1.92
CA PRO A 115 5.13 5.95 2.07
C PRO A 115 5.80 5.00 3.05
N VAL A 116 6.97 4.45 2.68
CA VAL A 116 7.82 3.60 3.54
C VAL A 116 8.04 4.21 4.93
N SER A 117 7.97 5.54 5.09
CA SER A 117 8.05 6.17 6.42
C SER A 117 6.85 5.96 7.32
N ALA A 118 5.68 5.55 6.83
CA ALA A 118 4.51 5.23 7.65
C ALA A 118 4.56 3.80 8.22
N THR A 119 5.33 2.91 7.58
CA THR A 119 5.47 1.50 7.97
C THR A 119 6.82 1.19 8.62
N ASP A 120 7.82 2.05 8.43
CA ASP A 120 9.18 1.86 8.94
C ASP A 120 9.42 2.72 10.20
N ASP A 121 9.02 2.17 11.35
CA ASP A 121 9.16 2.75 12.70
C ASP A 121 10.60 3.27 12.98
N THR A 122 11.59 2.64 12.35
CA THR A 122 13.01 3.00 12.34
C THR A 122 13.28 4.39 11.75
N ARG A 123 12.56 4.78 10.69
CA ARG A 123 12.80 6.02 9.94
C ARG A 123 12.10 7.21 10.58
N ILE A 124 10.93 7.01 11.19
CA ILE A 124 10.25 8.01 12.04
C ILE A 124 11.10 8.30 13.28
N LYS A 125 11.57 7.26 13.99
CA LYS A 125 12.46 7.41 15.15
C LYS A 125 13.72 8.20 14.81
N LYS A 126 14.32 7.95 13.64
CA LYS A 126 15.48 8.70 13.14
C LYS A 126 15.15 10.18 12.90
N LYS A 127 14.05 10.50 12.18
CA LYS A 127 13.62 11.90 11.96
C LYS A 127 13.30 12.65 13.25
N LEU A 128 12.63 11.99 14.21
CA LEU A 128 12.33 12.57 15.52
C LEU A 128 13.61 12.86 16.32
N ARG A 129 14.61 11.98 16.26
CA ARG A 129 15.92 12.19 16.89
C ARG A 129 16.66 13.38 16.26
N GLU A 130 16.68 13.48 14.95
CA GLU A 130 17.30 14.61 14.22
C GLU A 130 16.63 15.96 14.55
N LEU A 131 15.30 15.98 14.69
CA LEU A 131 14.55 17.19 15.10
C LEU A 131 14.84 17.59 16.56
N LYS A 132 14.93 16.62 17.49
CA LYS A 132 15.30 16.87 18.89
C LYS A 132 16.74 17.39 19.03
N GLU A 133 17.67 16.89 18.22
CA GLU A 133 19.06 17.39 18.21
C GLU A 133 19.15 18.81 17.64
N LYS A 134 18.39 19.13 16.59
CA LYS A 134 18.32 20.50 16.04
C LYS A 134 17.69 21.50 17.00
N SER A 135 16.66 21.13 17.75
CA SER A 135 16.02 22.04 18.71
C SER A 135 16.89 22.31 19.93
N ARG A 136 17.71 21.34 20.36
CA ARG A 136 18.72 21.53 21.42
C ARG A 136 19.83 22.50 20.99
N ARG A 137 20.33 22.38 19.75
CA ARG A 137 21.38 23.29 19.21
C ARG A 137 20.92 24.72 18.96
N ARG A 138 19.61 25.00 18.98
CA ARG A 138 19.05 26.36 18.84
C ARG A 138 18.78 27.05 20.18
N LYS A 139 18.92 26.33 21.29
CA LYS A 139 18.71 26.84 22.66
C LYS A 139 20.00 27.05 23.44
N THR A 140 21.15 26.76 22.83
CA THR A 140 22.50 27.10 23.28
C THR A 140 23.06 28.17 22.37
#